data_AF-A0A2N9XUM0-F1
#
_entry.id   AF-A0A2N9XUM0-F1
#
_cell.length_a   1.000
_cell.length_b   1.000
_cell.length_c   1.000
_cell.angle_alpha   90.00
_cell.angle_beta   90.00
_cell.angle_gamma   90.00
#
_symmetry.space_group_name_H-M   'P 1'
#
loop_
_entity.id
_entity.type
_entity.pdbx_description
1 polymer ?
#
loop_
_entity_poly.entity_id
_entity_poly.type
_entity_poly.pdbx_seq_one_letter_code
_entity_poly.pdbx_strand_id
1 'polypeptide(L)'
;MRHGYSYWLLMFLILPLLVSCMSLNSPDIVLKDDGQPCISIPSDEDFFRRNKQFKIIVTGVFQTRVGELWLKDYRYSSKPYYVKTKECLRFEYDFQNNITYTVHFTSTEKGNNENKKWVGDMRIKKNKDGTLQLLLDEHARDVTQ
;
A
#
# COMPACT_ATOMS: atom_id res chain seq x y z
N MET A 1 37.21 9.84 -35.32
CA MET A 1 36.60 10.35 -34.07
C MET A 1 35.08 10.43 -34.18
N ARG A 2 34.38 9.30 -34.39
CA ARG A 2 32.91 9.32 -34.66
C ARG A 2 32.12 8.21 -33.95
N HIS A 3 32.76 7.47 -33.05
CA HIS A 3 32.13 6.40 -32.26
C HIS A 3 31.84 6.82 -30.81
N GLY A 4 32.60 7.73 -30.21
CA GLY A 4 32.38 8.18 -28.81
C GLY A 4 31.12 9.04 -28.61
N TYR A 5 30.72 9.81 -29.63
CA TYR A 5 29.58 10.73 -29.54
C TYR A 5 28.23 10.01 -29.59
N SER A 6 28.16 8.85 -30.25
CA SER A 6 26.95 8.04 -30.39
C SER A 6 26.58 7.32 -29.08
N TYR A 7 27.59 6.76 -28.38
CA TYR A 7 27.39 6.13 -27.07
C TYR A 7 26.98 7.13 -25.98
N TRP A 8 27.46 8.38 -26.06
CA TRP A 8 27.11 9.42 -25.10
C TRP A 8 25.66 9.87 -25.24
N LEU A 9 25.16 10.03 -26.47
CA LEU A 9 23.75 10.32 -26.76
C LEU A 9 22.81 9.16 -26.34
N LEU A 10 23.22 7.91 -26.55
CA LEU A 10 22.47 6.73 -26.13
C LEU A 10 22.34 6.64 -24.60
N MET A 11 23.40 6.94 -23.84
CA MET A 11 23.34 7.00 -22.37
C MET A 11 22.36 8.06 -21.86
N PHE A 12 22.33 9.25 -22.47
CA PHE A 12 21.39 10.32 -22.09
C PHE A 12 19.93 10.02 -22.44
N LEU A 13 19.68 9.18 -23.45
CA LEU A 13 18.34 8.78 -23.87
C LEU A 13 17.77 7.62 -23.02
N ILE A 14 18.62 6.74 -22.49
CA ILE A 14 18.20 5.58 -21.70
C ILE A 14 18.08 5.91 -20.20
N LEU A 15 18.90 6.84 -19.68
CA LEU A 15 18.85 7.23 -18.26
C LEU A 15 17.46 7.70 -17.76
N PRO A 16 16.68 8.54 -18.48
CA PRO A 16 15.37 8.98 -17.99
C PRO A 16 14.27 7.89 -18.04
N LEU A 17 14.48 6.80 -18.80
CA LEU A 17 13.54 5.68 -18.86
C LEU A 17 13.62 4.78 -17.61
N LEU A 18 14.74 4.81 -16.89
CA LEU A 18 14.94 4.03 -15.67
C LEU A 18 14.36 4.70 -14.41
N VAL A 19 13.90 5.96 -14.48
CA VAL A 19 13.44 6.73 -13.30
C VAL A 19 11.93 6.86 -13.22
N SER A 20 11.14 6.13 -14.02
CA SER A 20 9.72 5.92 -13.71
C SER A 20 9.57 4.88 -12.59
N CYS A 21 10.18 5.17 -11.44
CA CYS A 21 9.78 4.54 -10.20
C CYS A 21 8.41 5.14 -9.87
N MET A 22 7.32 4.45 -10.22
CA MET A 22 6.01 4.77 -9.65
C MET A 22 6.19 4.64 -8.15
N SER A 23 6.29 5.75 -7.42
CA SER A 23 6.46 5.72 -5.98
C SER A 23 5.20 5.12 -5.35
N LEU A 24 5.28 3.82 -5.05
CA LEU A 24 4.29 3.15 -4.23
C LEU A 24 4.52 3.63 -2.80
N ASN A 25 3.47 4.15 -2.18
CA ASN A 25 3.54 4.60 -0.81
C ASN A 25 3.29 3.41 0.11
N SER A 26 4.03 3.31 1.22
CA SER A 26 3.76 2.31 2.24
C SER A 26 2.59 2.77 3.11
N PRO A 27 1.53 1.96 3.26
CA PRO A 27 0.49 2.24 4.23
C PRO A 27 0.99 1.97 5.65
N ASP A 28 0.27 2.50 6.64
CA ASP A 28 0.45 2.07 8.03
C ASP A 28 -0.44 0.84 8.27
N ILE A 29 0.14 -0.23 8.82
CA ILE A 29 -0.56 -1.48 9.11
C ILE A 29 -0.24 -1.88 10.55
N VAL A 30 -1.27 -1.95 11.38
CA VAL A 30 -1.16 -2.28 12.79
C VAL A 30 -2.11 -3.42 13.13
N LEU A 31 -1.68 -4.38 13.92
CA LEU A 31 -2.54 -5.46 14.42
C LEU A 31 -3.37 -4.93 15.59
N LYS A 32 -4.68 -5.09 15.51
CA LYS A 32 -5.59 -4.75 16.62
C LYS A 32 -5.72 -5.92 17.58
N ASP A 33 -6.29 -5.65 18.75
CA ASP A 33 -6.54 -6.64 19.80
C ASP A 33 -7.51 -7.75 19.36
N ASP A 34 -8.35 -7.49 18.35
CA ASP A 34 -9.24 -8.48 17.73
C ASP A 34 -8.52 -9.45 16.76
N GLY A 35 -7.21 -9.28 16.57
CA GLY A 35 -6.39 -10.09 15.68
C GLY A 35 -6.51 -9.72 14.20
N GLN A 36 -7.27 -8.68 13.84
CA GLN A 36 -7.38 -8.16 12.48
C GLN A 36 -6.51 -6.92 12.27
N PRO A 37 -6.02 -6.68 11.05
CA PRO A 37 -5.19 -5.51 10.78
C PRO A 37 -6.06 -4.25 10.65
N CYS A 38 -5.54 -3.13 11.15
CA CYS A 38 -5.95 -1.79 10.77
C CYS A 38 -4.97 -1.28 9.71
N ILE A 39 -5.46 -1.04 8.50
CA ILE A 39 -4.69 -0.47 7.39
C ILE A 39 -5.10 0.99 7.27
N SER A 40 -4.15 1.93 7.23
CA SER A 40 -4.45 3.35 7.18
C SER A 40 -3.42 4.16 6.39
N ILE A 41 -3.77 5.40 6.08
CA ILE A 41 -2.82 6.38 5.53
C ILE A 41 -1.90 6.82 6.68
N PRO A 42 -0.57 6.71 6.56
CA PRO A 42 0.35 7.16 7.60
C PRO A 42 0.20 8.66 7.85
N SER A 43 0.47 9.07 9.09
CA SER A 43 0.63 10.50 9.39
C SER A 43 2.04 10.88 8.95
N ASP A 44 2.17 11.79 7.99
CA ASP A 44 3.39 12.59 7.92
C ASP A 44 3.49 13.43 9.20
N GLU A 45 4.71 13.76 9.63
CA GLU A 45 4.95 14.59 10.82
C GLU A 45 4.40 16.02 10.67
N ASP A 46 4.12 16.43 9.43
CA ASP A 46 3.62 17.75 9.09
C ASP A 46 2.22 17.99 9.69
N PHE A 47 2.15 18.84 10.72
CA PHE A 47 0.96 19.11 11.52
C PHE A 47 -0.28 19.45 10.69
N PHE A 48 -0.10 20.13 9.55
CA PHE A 48 -1.18 20.51 8.64
C PHE A 48 -1.78 19.32 7.87
N ARG A 49 -1.07 18.19 7.75
CA ARG A 49 -1.57 16.98 7.08
C ARG A 49 -2.49 16.13 7.96
N ARG A 50 -2.40 16.24 9.29
CA ARG A 50 -3.21 15.44 10.24
C ARG A 50 -4.72 15.66 10.11
N ASN A 51 -5.13 16.86 9.72
CA ASN A 51 -6.54 17.21 9.53
C ASN A 51 -7.02 17.04 8.08
N LYS A 52 -6.15 16.63 7.16
CA LYS A 52 -6.53 16.43 5.77
C LYS A 52 -7.42 15.20 5.64
N GLN A 53 -8.42 15.35 4.79
CA GLN A 53 -9.29 14.24 4.39
C GLN A 53 -8.81 13.70 3.05
N PHE A 54 -8.84 12.38 2.93
CA PHE A 54 -8.45 11.66 1.74
C PHE A 54 -9.67 10.92 1.22
N LYS A 55 -10.03 11.16 -0.05
CA LYS A 55 -11.04 10.39 -0.75
C LYS A 55 -10.44 9.04 -1.12
N ILE A 56 -11.02 7.95 -0.64
CA ILE A 56 -10.63 6.60 -1.04
C ILE A 56 -11.32 6.28 -2.37
N ILE A 57 -10.51 5.83 -3.34
CA ILE A 57 -10.98 5.47 -4.68
C ILE A 57 -11.18 3.97 -4.77
N VAL A 58 -10.24 3.19 -4.26
CA VAL A 58 -10.30 1.73 -4.33
C VAL A 58 -9.51 1.14 -3.16
N THR A 59 -9.96 0.01 -2.64
CA THR A 59 -9.25 -0.83 -1.65
C THR A 59 -9.27 -2.27 -2.14
N GLY A 60 -8.17 -3.00 -1.98
CA GLY A 60 -8.06 -4.37 -2.45
C GLY A 60 -7.07 -5.23 -1.67
N VAL A 61 -7.32 -6.54 -1.69
CA VAL A 61 -6.50 -7.58 -1.10
C VAL A 61 -6.12 -8.58 -2.19
N PHE A 62 -4.83 -8.86 -2.28
CA PHE A 62 -4.25 -9.78 -3.24
C PHE A 62 -3.41 -10.82 -2.49
N GLN A 63 -3.33 -12.02 -3.05
CA GLN A 63 -2.41 -13.04 -2.57
C GLN A 63 -1.60 -13.61 -3.73
N THR A 64 -0.28 -13.62 -3.57
CA THR A 64 0.65 -14.17 -4.56
C THR A 64 0.30 -15.62 -4.89
N ARG A 65 0.25 -15.95 -6.19
CA ARG A 65 -0.15 -17.25 -6.77
C ARG A 65 -1.65 -17.58 -6.71
N VAL A 66 -2.47 -16.80 -5.99
CA VAL A 66 -3.93 -16.96 -5.98
C VAL A 66 -4.59 -15.90 -6.86
N GLY A 67 -4.18 -14.64 -6.70
CA GLY A 67 -4.74 -13.52 -7.44
C GLY A 67 -5.42 -12.49 -6.53
N GLU A 68 -6.32 -11.71 -7.11
CA GLU A 68 -7.17 -10.77 -6.38
C GLU A 68 -8.21 -11.53 -5.57
N LEU A 69 -8.21 -11.30 -4.26
CA LEU A 69 -9.12 -11.97 -3.32
C LEU A 69 -10.33 -11.10 -2.99
N TRP A 70 -10.13 -9.78 -2.94
CA TRP A 70 -11.17 -8.82 -2.63
C TRP A 70 -10.83 -7.46 -3.21
N LEU A 71 -11.85 -6.76 -3.74
CA LEU A 71 -11.73 -5.42 -4.29
C LEU A 71 -13.00 -4.64 -4.01
N LYS A 72 -12.85 -3.38 -3.61
CA LYS A 72 -13.95 -2.43 -3.49
C LYS A 72 -13.62 -1.12 -4.18
N ASP A 73 -14.36 -0.81 -5.24
CA ASP A 73 -14.28 0.46 -5.96
C ASP A 73 -15.30 1.47 -5.39
N TYR A 74 -14.80 2.66 -5.03
CA TYR A 74 -15.53 3.79 -4.48
C TYR A 74 -15.59 4.99 -5.45
N ARG A 75 -14.98 4.90 -6.65
CA ARG A 75 -14.80 6.01 -7.59
C ARG A 75 -16.10 6.74 -7.93
N TYR A 76 -17.16 5.97 -8.17
CA TYR A 76 -18.49 6.46 -8.58
C TYR A 76 -19.56 6.29 -7.50
N SER A 77 -19.15 6.11 -6.24
CA SER A 77 -20.10 6.01 -5.11
C SER A 77 -20.87 7.33 -4.94
N SER A 78 -22.18 7.24 -4.75
CA SER A 78 -23.05 8.38 -4.44
C SER A 78 -22.69 9.04 -3.10
N LYS A 79 -22.06 8.28 -2.20
CA LYS A 79 -21.48 8.76 -0.95
C LYS A 79 -19.97 8.54 -1.01
N PRO A 80 -19.16 9.60 -1.26
CA PRO A 80 -17.72 9.47 -1.28
C PRO A 80 -17.19 8.96 0.06
N TYR A 81 -16.26 8.01 0.02
CA TYR A 81 -15.61 7.50 1.22
C TYR A 81 -14.39 8.36 1.54
N TYR A 82 -14.47 9.14 2.62
CA TYR A 82 -13.37 9.97 3.12
C TYR A 82 -12.82 9.40 4.42
N VAL A 83 -11.51 9.51 4.59
CA VAL A 83 -10.81 9.16 5.82
C VAL A 83 -9.76 10.20 6.17
N LYS A 84 -9.32 10.25 7.42
CA LYS A 84 -8.14 11.00 7.86
C LYS A 84 -6.90 10.08 7.92
N THR A 85 -5.73 10.67 8.11
CA THR A 85 -4.52 9.91 8.46
C THR A 85 -4.75 9.10 9.74
N LYS A 86 -4.18 7.89 9.83
CA LYS A 86 -4.33 6.94 10.94
C LYS A 86 -5.75 6.41 11.18
N GLU A 87 -6.74 6.83 10.41
CA GLU A 87 -8.07 6.24 10.44
C GLU A 87 -8.06 4.91 9.70
N CYS A 88 -8.54 3.84 10.35
CA CYS A 88 -8.59 2.52 9.74
C CYS A 88 -9.51 2.51 8.53
N LEU A 89 -8.95 2.13 7.38
CA LEU A 89 -9.70 1.88 6.17
C LEU A 89 -10.60 0.67 6.35
N ARG A 90 -11.79 0.73 5.77
CA ARG A 90 -12.74 -0.38 5.75
C ARG A 90 -12.35 -1.40 4.69
N PHE A 91 -11.61 -2.42 5.12
CA PHE A 91 -11.42 -3.67 4.39
C PHE A 91 -12.45 -4.68 4.89
N GLU A 92 -13.44 -5.03 4.06
CA GLU A 92 -14.44 -6.05 4.37
C GLU A 92 -13.89 -7.44 3.97
N TYR A 93 -12.72 -7.78 4.51
CA TYR A 93 -12.01 -9.02 4.26
C TYR A 93 -11.47 -9.57 5.58
N ASP A 94 -11.73 -10.86 5.84
CA ASP A 94 -11.26 -11.54 7.05
C ASP A 94 -9.86 -12.13 6.81
N PHE A 95 -8.84 -11.53 7.43
CA PHE A 95 -7.47 -11.92 7.21
C PHE A 95 -7.12 -13.18 7.99
N GLN A 96 -6.73 -14.24 7.27
CA GLN A 96 -6.30 -15.49 7.90
C GLN A 96 -4.84 -15.43 8.36
N ASN A 97 -4.57 -16.15 9.44
CA ASN A 97 -3.21 -16.28 9.98
C ASN A 97 -2.29 -17.08 9.05
N ASN A 98 -1.00 -16.78 9.13
CA ASN A 98 0.10 -17.44 8.42
C ASN A 98 -0.01 -17.38 6.88
N ILE A 99 -0.86 -16.50 6.35
CA ILE A 99 -0.96 -16.21 4.91
C ILE A 99 -0.39 -14.82 4.65
N THR A 100 0.44 -14.71 3.62
CA THR A 100 0.98 -13.44 3.14
C THR A 100 0.00 -12.81 2.16
N TYR A 101 -0.42 -11.59 2.47
CA TYR A 101 -1.30 -10.78 1.64
C TYR A 101 -0.58 -9.51 1.19
N THR A 102 -0.90 -9.06 -0.02
CA THR A 102 -0.62 -7.70 -0.47
C THR A 102 -1.91 -6.89 -0.35
N VAL A 103 -1.90 -5.88 0.51
CA VAL A 103 -3.02 -4.93 0.63
C VAL A 103 -2.68 -3.69 -0.18
N HIS A 104 -3.67 -3.16 -0.88
CA HIS A 104 -3.49 -1.95 -1.66
C HIS A 104 -4.72 -1.05 -1.63
N PHE A 105 -4.49 0.25 -1.77
CA PHE A 105 -5.57 1.21 -1.98
C PHE A 105 -5.10 2.43 -2.75
N THR A 106 -6.04 3.18 -3.32
CA THR A 106 -5.76 4.47 -3.94
C THR A 106 -6.54 5.56 -3.23
N SER A 107 -5.89 6.69 -2.97
CA SER A 107 -6.52 7.85 -2.35
C SER A 107 -6.21 9.13 -3.11
N THR A 108 -7.11 10.11 -3.02
CA THR A 108 -6.87 11.49 -3.46
C THR A 108 -7.02 12.41 -2.26
N GLU A 109 -6.04 13.26 -2.01
CA GLU A 109 -6.17 14.30 -0.98
C GLU A 109 -7.27 15.29 -1.38
N LYS A 110 -8.16 15.66 -0.45
CA LYS A 110 -9.23 16.62 -0.72
C LYS A 110 -8.65 17.98 -1.13
N GLY A 111 -9.05 18.47 -2.30
CA GLY A 111 -8.49 19.71 -2.88
C GLY A 111 -7.28 19.48 -3.78
N ASN A 112 -6.81 18.24 -3.90
CA ASN A 112 -5.82 17.81 -4.89
C ASN A 112 -6.50 16.90 -5.93
N ASN A 113 -5.92 16.81 -7.13
CA ASN A 113 -6.34 15.92 -8.21
C ASN A 113 -5.39 14.72 -8.40
N GLU A 114 -4.29 14.66 -7.64
CA GLU A 114 -3.32 13.58 -7.74
C GLU A 114 -3.75 12.35 -6.94
N ASN A 115 -3.68 11.19 -7.61
CA ASN A 115 -3.93 9.90 -7.00
C ASN A 115 -2.65 9.34 -6.38
N LYS A 116 -2.71 9.00 -5.10
CA LYS A 116 -1.66 8.26 -4.41
C LYS A 116 -2.03 6.80 -4.32
N LYS A 117 -1.12 5.94 -4.74
CA LYS A 117 -1.23 4.49 -4.60
C LYS A 117 -0.47 4.03 -3.37
N TRP A 118 -1.10 3.16 -2.60
CA TRP A 118 -0.58 2.60 -1.37
C TRP A 118 -0.55 1.09 -1.50
N VAL A 119 0.58 0.47 -1.18
CA VAL A 119 0.76 -0.99 -1.28
C VAL A 119 1.64 -1.42 -0.11
N GLY A 120 1.26 -2.48 0.58
CA GLY A 120 2.07 -3.11 1.61
C GLY A 120 1.84 -4.61 1.65
N ASP A 121 2.91 -5.37 1.87
CA ASP A 121 2.78 -6.80 2.13
C ASP A 121 2.65 -7.02 3.64
N MET A 122 1.76 -7.93 4.05
CA MET A 122 1.56 -8.26 5.46
C MET A 122 1.28 -9.74 5.68
N ARG A 123 1.67 -10.24 6.84
CA ARG A 123 1.32 -11.58 7.33
C ARG A 123 1.07 -11.52 8.83
N ILE A 124 -0.05 -12.08 9.27
CA ILE A 124 -0.36 -12.26 10.70
C ILE A 124 0.17 -13.64 11.09
N LYS A 125 1.35 -13.69 11.69
CA LYS A 125 1.93 -14.95 12.16
C LYS A 125 1.29 -15.35 13.48
N LYS A 126 0.84 -16.60 13.58
CA LYS A 126 0.41 -17.20 14.84
C LYS A 126 1.55 -18.05 15.41
N ASN A 127 2.08 -17.64 16.55
CA ASN A 127 3.16 -18.34 17.25
C ASN A 127 2.66 -19.61 17.93
N LYS A 128 3.59 -20.49 18.33
CA LYS A 128 3.28 -21.76 18.99
C LYS A 128 2.55 -21.59 20.33
N ASP A 129 2.83 -20.50 21.03
CA ASP A 129 2.18 -20.12 22.30
C ASP A 129 0.78 -19.49 22.10
N GLY A 130 0.33 -19.35 20.84
CA GLY A 130 -0.96 -18.77 20.49
C GLY A 130 -0.94 -17.26 20.31
N THR A 131 0.18 -16.57 20.57
CA THR A 131 0.32 -15.13 20.34
C THR A 131 0.32 -14.80 18.85
N LEU A 132 -0.18 -13.60 18.51
CA LEU A 132 -0.19 -13.09 17.15
C LEU A 132 0.91 -12.04 16.97
N GLN A 133 1.59 -12.11 15.84
CA GLN A 133 2.62 -11.16 15.44
C GLN A 133 2.35 -10.67 14.01
N LEU A 134 2.34 -9.36 13.82
CA LEU A 134 2.28 -8.79 12.48
C LEU A 134 3.68 -8.69 11.88
N LEU A 135 3.83 -9.22 10.68
CA LEU A 135 5.03 -9.12 9.86
C LEU A 135 4.69 -8.30 8.63
N LEU A 136 5.61 -7.42 8.22
CA LEU A 136 5.43 -6.49 7.10
C LEU A 136 6.53 -6.67 6.05
N ASP A 137 6.17 -6.40 4.80
CA ASP A 137 7.05 -6.34 3.63
C ASP A 137 7.94 -7.58 3.50
N GLU A 138 9.26 -7.43 3.55
CA GLU A 138 10.21 -8.55 3.40
C GLU A 138 9.96 -9.65 4.45
N HIS A 139 9.68 -9.28 5.70
CA HIS A 139 9.41 -10.23 6.78
C HIS A 139 8.07 -10.95 6.62
N ALA A 140 7.11 -10.34 5.91
CA ALA A 140 5.85 -11.00 5.58
C ALA A 140 6.04 -12.10 4.52
N ARG A 141 7.03 -11.94 3.64
CA ARG A 141 7.32 -12.87 2.53
C ARG A 141 8.30 -13.98 2.92
N ASP A 142 9.11 -13.76 3.94
CA ASP A 142 10.03 -14.77 4.46
C ASP A 142 9.25 -15.91 5.16
N VAL A 143 9.24 -17.08 4.53
CA VAL A 143 8.54 -18.27 5.04
C VAL A 143 9.41 -19.11 5.97
N THR A 144 10.66 -18.70 6.24
CA THR A 144 11.60 -19.46 7.07
C THR A 144 11.53 -19.16 8.57
N GLN A 145 10.68 -18.21 8.98
CA GLN A 145 10.51 -17.80 10.39
C GLN A 145 9.35 -18.50 11.11
#